data_AF-A0A8C9LDN5-F1
#
_entry.id   AF-A0A8C9LDN5-F1
#
_cell.length_a   1.000
_cell.length_b   1.000
_cell.length_c   1.000
_cell.angle_alpha   90.00
_cell.angle_beta   90.00
_cell.angle_gamma   90.00
#
_symmetry.space_group_name_H-M   'P 1'
#
loop_
_entity.id
_entity.type
_entity.pdbx_description
1 polymer ?
#
loop_
_entity_poly.entity_id
_entity_poly.type
_entity_poly.pdbx_seq_one_letter_code
_entity_poly.pdbx_strand_id
1 'polypeptide(L)' 'MAEPDYIDDDNPELIRPQKLINPVKSSRNHQDLHRELLMNQKR' A
#
# COMPACT_ATOMS: atom_id res chain seq x y z
N MET A 1 22.24 -15.63 -27.66
CA MET A 1 21.73 -14.57 -26.76
C MET A 1 21.49 -15.24 -25.43
N ALA A 2 22.16 -14.82 -24.37
CA ALA A 2 21.94 -15.42 -23.04
C ALA A 2 20.51 -15.12 -22.58
N GLU A 3 19.86 -16.09 -21.95
CA GLU A 3 18.56 -15.84 -21.32
C GLU A 3 18.75 -14.94 -20.10
N PRO A 4 17.80 -14.04 -19.82
CA PRO A 4 17.97 -13.09 -18.75
C PRO A 4 17.81 -13.72 -17.36
N ASP A 5 18.78 -13.45 -16.49
CA ASP A 5 18.91 -13.96 -15.11
C ASP A 5 17.77 -13.53 -14.14
N TYR A 6 16.76 -12.79 -14.61
CA TYR A 6 15.60 -12.40 -13.81
C TYR A 6 14.47 -13.45 -13.80
N ILE A 7 14.61 -14.54 -14.56
CA ILE A 7 13.60 -15.61 -14.66
C ILE A 7 13.75 -16.64 -13.51
N ASP A 8 14.89 -16.66 -12.83
CA ASP A 8 15.06 -17.48 -11.63
C ASP A 8 14.25 -16.88 -10.47
N ASP A 9 13.15 -17.54 -10.12
CA ASP A 9 12.17 -17.19 -9.07
C ASP A 9 12.81 -17.05 -7.66
N ASP A 10 14.06 -17.48 -7.50
CA ASP A 10 14.83 -17.50 -6.26
C ASP A 10 15.97 -16.46 -6.20
N ASN A 11 15.94 -15.44 -7.06
CA ASN A 11 16.89 -14.32 -6.94
C ASN A 11 16.55 -13.44 -5.71
N PRO A 12 17.37 -13.46 -4.63
CA PRO A 12 17.10 -12.69 -3.41
C PRO A 12 17.24 -11.17 -3.60
N GLU A 13 17.82 -10.71 -4.71
CA GLU A 13 17.92 -9.30 -5.05
C GLU A 13 16.63 -8.74 -5.69
N LEU A 14 15.70 -9.62 -6.09
CA LEU A 14 14.47 -9.19 -6.75
C LEU A 14 13.45 -8.67 -5.73
N ILE A 15 12.89 -7.50 -6.00
CA ILE A 15 11.80 -6.95 -5.18
C ILE A 15 10.59 -7.86 -5.34
N ARG A 16 10.22 -8.53 -4.25
CA ARG A 16 9.02 -9.38 -4.23
C ARG A 16 7.75 -8.53 -4.27
N PRO A 17 6.70 -8.98 -4.98
CA PRO A 17 5.40 -8.35 -4.91
C PRO A 17 4.92 -8.28 -3.45
N GLN A 18 4.65 -7.07 -2.96
CA GLN A 18 4.17 -6.85 -1.60
C GLN A 18 2.91 -5.99 -1.63
N LYS A 19 1.92 -6.37 -0.82
CA LYS A 19 0.75 -5.53 -0.62
C LYS A 19 1.16 -4.29 0.18
N LEU A 20 1.06 -3.13 -0.47
CA LEU A 20 1.37 -1.86 0.16
C LEU A 20 0.29 -1.49 1.19
N ILE A 21 0.74 -0.93 2.31
CA ILE A 21 -0.16 -0.35 3.32
C ILE A 21 -0.71 0.95 2.76
N ASN A 22 -2.04 1.09 2.78
CA ASN A 22 -2.67 2.33 2.38
C ASN A 22 -2.49 3.36 3.51
N PRO A 23 -1.74 4.46 3.30
CA PRO A 23 -1.42 5.43 4.35
C PRO A 23 -2.65 6.18 4.88
N VAL A 24 -3.68 6.32 4.03
CA VAL A 24 -4.97 6.95 4.36
C VAL A 24 -5.79 6.04 5.27
N LYS A 25 -5.82 4.75 4.96
CA LYS A 25 -6.54 3.76 5.78
C LYS A 25 -5.80 3.40 7.07
N SER A 26 -4.47 3.42 7.07
CA SER A 26 -3.67 3.11 8.25
C SER A 26 -3.52 4.29 9.22
N SER A 27 -3.70 5.53 8.76
CA SER A 27 -3.60 6.71 9.62
C SER A 27 -4.87 6.91 10.44
N ARG A 28 -4.76 6.71 11.76
CA ARG A 28 -5.86 6.94 12.70
C ARG A 28 -6.37 8.38 12.66
N ASN A 29 -5.47 9.37 12.64
CA ASN A 29 -5.84 10.78 12.56
C ASN A 29 -6.69 11.06 11.30
N HIS A 30 -6.30 10.50 10.15
CA HIS A 30 -7.08 10.66 8.93
C HIS A 30 -8.49 10.06 9.04
N GLN A 31 -8.60 8.86 9.64
CA GLN A 31 -9.89 8.20 9.85
C GLN A 31 -10.79 8.99 10.81
N ASP A 32 -10.22 9.52 11.89
CA ASP A 32 -10.96 10.28 12.90
C ASP A 32 -11.48 11.61 12.32
N LEU A 33 -10.64 12.34 11.58
CA LEU A 33 -11.05 13.56 10.88
C LEU A 33 -12.12 13.28 9.81
N HIS A 34 -11.95 12.23 9.01
CA HIS A 34 -12.94 11.85 8.00
C HIS A 34 -14.32 11.57 8.63
N ARG A 35 -14.34 10.87 9.78
CA ARG A 35 -15.58 10.61 10.54
C ARG A 35 -16.22 11.89 11.05
N GLU A 36 -15.42 12.80 11.61
CA GLU A 36 -15.89 14.09 12.11
C GLU A 36 -16.55 14.92 11.01
N LEU A 37 -15.89 15.04 9.84
CA LEU A 37 -16.42 15.78 8.70
C LEU A 37 -17.75 15.20 8.20
N LEU A 38 -17.89 13.87 8.12
CA LEU A 38 -19.13 13.21 7.73
C LEU A 38 -20.28 13.45 8.72
N MET A 39 -19.99 13.59 10.01
CA MET A 39 -21.01 13.90 11.02
C MET A 39 -21.43 15.37 10.97
N ASN A 40 -20.49 16.28 10.67
CA ASN A 40 -20.77 17.71 10.60
C ASN A 40 -21.51 18.12 9.31
N GLN A 41 -21.30 17.42 8.19
CA GLN A 41 -21.97 17.72 6.91
C GLN A 41 -23.38 17.15 6.77
N LYS A 42 -23.83 16.27 7.68
CA LYS A 42 -25.18 15.69 7.69
C LYS A 42 -26.17 16.45 8.58
N ARG A 43 -25.82 17.67 8.99
CA ARG A 43 -26.66 18.56 9.80
C ARG A 43 -27.38 19.59 8.94
#